data_AF-A0A1W1BWN7-F1
#
_entry.id   AF-A0A1W1BWN7-F1
#
_cell.length_a   1.000
_cell.length_b   1.000
_cell.length_c   1.000
_cell.angle_alpha   90.00
_cell.angle_beta   90.00
_cell.angle_gamma   90.00
#
_symmetry.space_group_name_H-M   'P 1'
#
loop_
_entity.id
_entity.type
_entity.pdbx_description
1 polymer ?
#
loop_
_entity_poly.entity_id
_entity_poly.type
_entity_poly.pdbx_seq_one_letter_code
_entity_poly.pdbx_strand_id
1 'polypeptide(L)'
;MFLPTVQRFIEFGYIKNDTLFVVLSHNAGKQELDNNIKMIKDLLKSIKIAECEGVRFSTIKAFVTNRPRRKREPKRVSVPFYKERSSGEFDIEVIKDEELRKIAKEIQEIIKHNEQRAT
;
A
#
# COMPACT_ATOMS: atom_id res chain seq x y z
N MET A 1 1.66 29.72 6.83
CA MET A 1 1.02 28.77 7.78
C MET A 1 0.55 27.56 6.97
N PHE A 2 1.27 26.44 6.99
CA PHE A 2 0.84 25.22 6.32
C PHE A 2 -0.12 24.49 7.26
N LEU A 3 -1.42 24.50 6.95
CA LEU A 3 -2.38 23.67 7.66
C LEU A 3 -2.06 22.20 7.33
N PRO A 4 -1.80 21.34 8.34
CA PRO A 4 -1.68 19.90 8.08
C PRO A 4 -2.97 19.43 7.41
N THR A 5 -2.84 18.78 6.25
CA THR A 5 -3.95 18.23 5.49
C THR A 5 -4.85 17.41 6.43
N VAL A 6 -6.16 17.70 6.45
CA VAL A 6 -7.16 17.04 7.33
C VAL A 6 -7.02 15.51 7.29
N GLN A 7 -6.61 14.97 6.16
CA GLN A 7 -6.27 13.57 5.95
C GLN A 7 -5.33 12.98 7.02
N ARG A 8 -4.38 13.74 7.57
CA ARG A 8 -3.44 13.26 8.61
C ARG A 8 -4.12 12.97 9.95
N PHE A 9 -5.29 13.57 10.18
CA PHE A 9 -6.09 13.36 11.37
C PHE A 9 -7.11 12.23 11.20
N ILE A 10 -7.41 11.80 9.97
CA ILE A 10 -8.38 10.73 9.71
C ILE A 10 -7.75 9.38 10.08
N GLU A 11 -8.38 8.68 11.03
CA GLU A 11 -7.99 7.32 11.37
C GLU A 11 -8.70 6.30 10.49
N PHE A 12 -10.03 6.39 10.44
CA PHE A 12 -10.90 5.56 9.62
C PHE A 12 -12.27 6.22 9.45
N GLY A 13 -13.07 5.72 8.51
CA GLY A 13 -14.46 6.10 8.35
C GLY A 13 -15.35 4.89 8.08
N TYR A 14 -16.63 5.01 8.39
CA TYR A 14 -17.62 3.95 8.15
C TYR A 14 -18.98 4.55 7.88
N ILE A 15 -19.86 3.78 7.23
CA ILE A 15 -21.23 4.19 6.96
C ILE A 15 -22.16 3.38 7.86
N LYS A 16 -23.06 4.08 8.56
CA LYS A 16 -24.11 3.46 9.38
C LYS A 16 -25.34 4.35 9.33
N ASN A 17 -26.52 3.75 9.13
CA ASN A 17 -27.81 4.46 9.09
C ASN A 17 -27.77 5.68 8.15
N ASP A 18 -27.32 5.48 6.91
CA ASP A 18 -27.24 6.54 5.88
C ASP A 18 -26.36 7.74 6.30
N THR A 19 -25.49 7.55 7.29
CA THR A 19 -24.55 8.56 7.80
C THR A 19 -23.11 8.06 7.62
N LEU A 20 -22.27 8.86 6.97
CA LEU A 20 -20.83 8.68 6.92
C LEU A 20 -20.20 9.24 8.19
N PHE A 21 -19.62 8.36 8.98
CA PHE A 21 -18.86 8.70 10.18
C PHE A 21 -17.39 8.78 9.84
N VAL A 22 -16.77 9.92 10.13
CA VAL A 22 -15.32 10.14 10.00
C VAL A 22 -14.71 10.21 11.39
N VAL A 23 -13.83 9.26 11.70
CA VAL A 23 -13.15 9.19 13.00
C VAL A 23 -11.80 9.87 12.90
N LEU A 24 -11.61 10.86 13.77
CA LEU A 24 -10.44 11.71 13.78
C LEU A 24 -9.62 11.49 15.05
N SER A 25 -8.32 11.69 14.97
CA SER A 25 -7.41 11.53 16.11
C SER A 25 -7.22 12.81 16.93
N HIS A 26 -7.66 13.97 16.44
CA HIS A 26 -7.41 15.26 17.08
C HIS A 26 -8.56 16.25 16.85
N ASN A 27 -8.86 17.07 17.86
CA ASN A 27 -9.94 18.06 17.83
C ASN A 27 -9.76 19.13 16.75
N ALA A 28 -8.52 19.54 16.47
CA ALA A 28 -8.25 20.47 15.37
C ALA A 28 -8.71 19.91 14.01
N GLY A 29 -8.50 18.61 13.76
CA GLY A 29 -9.00 17.97 12.54
C GLY A 29 -10.52 17.95 12.47
N LYS A 30 -11.20 17.83 13.62
CA LYS A 30 -12.67 17.87 13.69
C LYS A 30 -13.18 19.25 13.32
N GLN A 31 -12.59 20.29 13.88
CA GLN A 31 -12.96 21.68 13.58
C GLN A 31 -12.77 22.02 12.10
N GLU A 32 -11.64 21.63 11.51
CA GLU A 32 -11.38 21.82 10.08
C GLU A 32 -12.39 21.08 9.19
N LEU A 33 -12.77 19.85 9.57
CA LEU A 33 -13.77 19.09 8.81
C LEU A 33 -15.16 19.70 8.95
N ASP A 34 -15.55 20.10 10.16
CA ASP A 34 -16.86 20.73 10.44
C ASP A 34 -17.01 22.05 9.67
N ASN A 35 -15.95 22.87 9.60
CA ASN A 35 -15.93 24.10 8.81
C ASN A 35 -16.11 23.85 7.30
N ASN A 36 -15.52 22.76 6.79
CA ASN A 36 -15.50 22.44 5.36
C ASN A 36 -16.60 21.45 4.94
N ILE A 37 -17.50 21.05 5.85
CA ILE A 37 -18.42 19.94 5.62
C ILE A 37 -19.36 20.17 4.43
N LYS A 38 -19.74 21.42 4.18
CA LYS A 38 -20.59 21.80 3.04
C LYS A 38 -19.85 21.59 1.72
N MET A 39 -18.62 22.10 1.62
CA MET A 39 -17.78 21.92 0.44
C MET A 39 -17.53 20.43 0.15
N ILE A 40 -17.24 19.64 1.18
CA ILE A 40 -17.03 18.19 1.05
C ILE A 40 -18.29 17.50 0.52
N LYS A 41 -19.48 17.85 1.04
CA LYS A 41 -20.75 17.30 0.54
C LYS A 41 -20.98 17.64 -0.93
N ASP A 42 -20.68 18.86 -1.34
CA ASP A 42 -20.89 19.31 -2.72
C ASP A 42 -19.91 18.60 -3.68
N LEU A 43 -18.66 18.40 -3.27
CA LEU A 43 -17.68 17.62 -4.02
C LEU A 43 -18.07 16.14 -4.14
N LEU A 44 -18.55 15.52 -3.06
CA LEU A 44 -18.98 14.12 -3.09
C LEU A 44 -20.22 13.90 -3.97
N LYS A 45 -21.07 14.92 -4.11
CA LYS A 45 -22.20 14.87 -5.06
C LYS A 45 -21.76 15.03 -6.52
N SER A 46 -20.71 15.81 -6.78
CA SER A 46 -20.25 16.05 -8.15
C SER A 46 -19.40 14.91 -8.70
N ILE A 47 -18.70 14.18 -7.84
CA ILE A 47 -17.86 13.05 -8.25
C ILE A 47 -18.73 11.79 -8.39
N LYS A 48 -18.95 11.36 -9.63
CA LYS A 48 -19.52 10.04 -9.93
C LYS A 48 -18.39 9.02 -10.07
N ILE A 49 -18.20 8.17 -9.07
CA ILE A 49 -17.26 7.06 -9.10
C ILE A 49 -18.06 5.79 -9.38
N ALA A 50 -17.76 5.08 -10.47
CA ALA A 50 -18.45 3.84 -10.85
C ALA A 50 -18.42 2.78 -9.73
N GLU A 51 -17.30 2.70 -9.00
CA GLU A 51 -17.12 1.80 -7.86
C GLU A 51 -17.99 2.16 -6.63
N CYS A 52 -18.56 3.37 -6.59
CA CYS A 52 -19.37 3.86 -5.48
C CYS A 52 -20.88 3.96 -5.79
N GLU A 53 -21.36 3.44 -6.92
CA GLU A 53 -22.78 3.53 -7.31
C GLU A 53 -23.76 2.93 -6.27
N GLY A 54 -23.29 1.96 -5.48
CA GLY A 54 -24.08 1.34 -4.39
C GLY A 54 -23.96 2.05 -3.03
N VAL A 55 -23.03 3.00 -2.88
CA VAL A 55 -22.74 3.64 -1.59
C VAL A 55 -23.63 4.87 -1.44
N ARG A 56 -24.59 4.80 -0.51
CA ARG A 56 -25.51 5.90 -0.22
C ARG A 56 -25.35 6.37 1.23
N PHE A 57 -25.19 7.68 1.39
CA PHE A 57 -25.23 8.39 2.67
C PHE A 57 -25.79 9.80 2.42
N SER A 58 -26.65 10.28 3.32
CA SER A 58 -27.21 11.64 3.28
C SER A 58 -26.45 12.61 4.17
N THR A 59 -25.82 12.10 5.23
CA THR A 59 -25.23 12.91 6.30
C THR A 59 -23.78 12.53 6.53
N ILE A 60 -22.95 13.51 6.88
CA ILE A 60 -21.56 13.31 7.28
C ILE A 60 -21.43 13.81 8.72
N LYS A 61 -20.79 13.02 9.59
CA LYS A 61 -20.50 13.39 10.98
C LYS A 61 -19.06 13.04 11.33
N ALA A 62 -18.39 13.93 12.05
CA ALA A 62 -17.05 13.68 12.57
C ALA A 62 -16.99 13.68 14.08
N PHE A 63 -16.18 12.78 14.62
CA PHE A 63 -15.89 12.74 16.05
C PHE A 63 -14.44 12.32 16.30
N VAL A 64 -13.94 12.69 17.48
CA VAL A 64 -12.58 12.39 17.88
C VAL A 64 -12.56 11.13 18.72
N THR A 65 -11.69 10.19 18.36
CA THR A 65 -11.46 9.00 19.19
C THR A 65 -10.53 9.33 20.34
N ASN A 66 -10.85 8.84 21.55
CA ASN A 66 -9.98 8.94 22.72
C ASN A 66 -9.05 7.72 22.86
N ARG A 67 -8.89 6.94 21.78
CA ARG A 67 -8.06 5.73 21.81
C ARG A 67 -6.59 6.12 21.59
N PRO A 68 -5.65 5.55 22.37
CA PRO A 68 -4.23 5.77 22.13
C PRO A 68 -3.85 5.24 20.74
N ARG A 69 -3.18 6.08 19.94
CA ARG A 69 -2.70 5.69 18.61
C ARG A 69 -1.77 4.49 18.75
N ARG A 70 -2.18 3.34 18.20
CA ARG A 70 -1.25 2.22 18.00
C ARG A 70 -0.18 2.69 17.02
N LYS A 71 1.09 2.69 17.44
CA LYS A 71 2.21 2.91 16.51
C LYS A 71 2.06 1.87 15.41
N ARG A 72 1.77 2.30 14.19
CA ARG A 72 1.81 1.40 13.03
C ARG A 72 3.26 0.98 12.93
N GLU A 73 3.54 -0.29 13.19
CA GLU A 73 4.87 -0.82 12.90
C GLU A 73 5.18 -0.50 11.44
N PRO A 74 6.39 -0.01 11.12
CA PRO A 74 6.76 0.17 9.73
C PRO A 74 6.55 -1.17 9.04
N LYS A 75 5.72 -1.20 7.99
CA LYS A 75 5.57 -2.39 7.16
C LYS A 75 6.98 -2.74 6.68
N ARG A 76 7.56 -3.79 7.23
CA ARG A 76 8.82 -4.33 6.72
C ARG A 76 8.53 -4.72 5.28
N VAL A 77 9.16 -4.02 4.33
CA VAL A 77 9.11 -4.40 2.93
C VAL A 77 9.92 -5.70 2.84
N SER A 78 9.25 -6.83 2.99
CA SER A 78 9.86 -8.12 2.70
C SER A 78 9.90 -8.24 1.18
N VAL A 79 11.07 -8.05 0.59
CA VAL A 79 11.28 -8.45 -0.81
C VAL A 79 11.07 -9.96 -0.85
N PRO A 80 10.14 -10.48 -1.67
CA PRO A 80 9.93 -11.92 -1.76
C PRO A 80 11.17 -12.55 -2.37
N PHE A 81 11.84 -13.42 -1.61
CA PHE A 81 12.89 -14.28 -2.15
C PHE A 81 12.22 -15.49 -2.79
N TYR A 82 12.56 -15.76 -4.05
CA TYR A 82 12.13 -16.96 -4.75
C TYR A 82 13.24 -18.00 -4.69
N LYS A 83 12.86 -19.26 -4.53
CA LYS A 83 13.79 -20.37 -4.72
C LYS A 83 14.22 -20.41 -6.20
N GLU A 84 15.53 -20.54 -6.43
CA GLU A 84 16.07 -20.78 -7.77
C GLU A 84 15.42 -22.03 -8.37
N ARG A 85 15.00 -21.95 -9.63
CA ARG A 85 14.25 -23.05 -10.29
C ARG A 85 15.17 -23.99 -11.07
N SER A 86 16.36 -23.53 -11.41
CA SER A 86 17.34 -24.30 -12.16
C SER A 86 18.34 -24.96 -11.21
N SER A 87 18.76 -26.19 -11.53
CA SER A 87 19.88 -26.87 -10.86
C SER A 87 21.25 -26.49 -11.43
N GLY A 88 21.27 -25.80 -12.57
CA GLY A 88 22.52 -25.43 -13.25
C GLY A 88 23.28 -26.61 -13.85
N GLU A 89 22.66 -27.79 -13.98
CA GLU A 89 23.25 -28.98 -14.60
C GLU A 89 23.08 -28.93 -16.13
N PHE A 90 23.98 -28.23 -16.82
CA PHE A 90 24.03 -28.22 -18.29
C PHE A 90 25.47 -28.31 -18.80
N ASP A 91 25.63 -28.95 -19.96
CA ASP A 91 26.94 -29.26 -20.54
C ASP A 91 27.56 -28.06 -21.26
N ILE A 92 28.52 -27.41 -20.59
CA ILE A 92 29.23 -26.23 -21.11
C ILE A 92 30.30 -26.62 -22.14
N GLU A 93 30.76 -27.87 -22.13
CA GLU A 93 31.82 -28.37 -23.02
C GLU A 93 31.40 -28.46 -24.50
N VAL A 94 30.09 -28.47 -24.77
CA VAL A 94 29.54 -28.49 -26.13
C VAL A 94 29.72 -27.14 -26.85
N ILE A 95 30.00 -26.06 -26.10
CA ILE A 95 30.16 -24.71 -26.63
C ILE A 95 31.60 -24.51 -27.13
N LYS A 96 31.73 -24.36 -28.46
CA LYS A 96 33.02 -24.18 -29.14
C LYS A 96 33.59 -22.76 -29.03
N ASP A 97 32.71 -21.79 -28.85
CA ASP A 97 33.07 -20.38 -28.71
C ASP A 97 33.53 -20.08 -27.28
N GLU A 98 34.73 -19.50 -27.14
CA GLU A 98 35.37 -19.29 -25.84
C GLU A 98 34.65 -18.23 -24.99
N GLU A 99 34.13 -17.18 -25.61
CA GLU A 99 33.39 -16.11 -24.92
C GLU A 99 32.05 -16.64 -24.42
N LEU A 100 31.32 -17.37 -25.26
CA LEU A 100 30.06 -18.01 -24.86
C LEU A 100 30.27 -19.05 -23.76
N ARG A 101 31.37 -19.80 -23.83
CA ARG A 101 31.72 -20.78 -22.80
C ARG A 101 31.98 -20.13 -21.44
N LYS A 102 32.61 -18.95 -21.42
CA LYS A 102 32.84 -18.18 -20.20
C LYS A 102 31.53 -17.68 -19.59
N ILE A 103 30.66 -17.09 -20.40
CA ILE A 103 29.34 -16.62 -19.96
C ILE A 103 28.51 -17.79 -19.40
N ALA A 104 28.54 -18.94 -20.07
CA ALA A 104 27.83 -20.14 -19.62
C ALA A 104 28.32 -20.64 -18.24
N LYS A 105 29.62 -20.55 -17.96
CA LYS A 105 30.18 -20.85 -16.62
C LYS A 105 29.70 -19.86 -15.57
N GLU A 106 29.73 -18.57 -15.86
CA GLU A 106 29.27 -17.52 -14.93
C GLU A 106 27.78 -17.73 -14.57
N ILE A 107 26.94 -18.05 -15.57
CA ILE A 107 25.52 -18.35 -15.34
C ILE A 107 25.34 -19.60 -14.46
N GLN A 108 26.13 -20.65 -14.70
CA GLN A 108 26.08 -21.87 -13.89
C GLN A 108 26.46 -21.61 -12.43
N GLU A 109 27.47 -20.78 -12.17
CA GLU A 109 27.87 -20.41 -10.81
C GLU A 109 26.80 -19.60 -10.09
N ILE A 110 26.16 -18.64 -10.79
CA ILE A 110 25.07 -17.83 -10.23
C ILE A 110 23.89 -18.72 -9.82
N ILE A 111 23.51 -19.67 -10.67
CA ILE A 111 22.39 -20.59 -10.40
C ILE A 111 22.70 -21.45 -9.15
N LYS A 112 23.89 -22.05 -9.07
CA LYS A 112 24.30 -22.87 -7.91
C LYS A 112 24.34 -22.07 -6.61
N HIS A 113 24.82 -20.83 -6.67
CA HIS A 113 24.84 -19.94 -5.51
C HIS A 113 23.43 -19.55 -5.04
N ASN A 114 22.52 -19.29 -5.98
CA ASN A 114 21.13 -18.95 -5.67
C ASN A 114 20.33 -20.14 -5.12
N GLU A 115 20.63 -21.36 -5.59
CA GLU A 115 20.02 -22.60 -5.07
C GLU A 115 20.36 -22.81 -3.58
N GLN A 116 21.62 -22.62 -3.20
CA GLN A 116 22.09 -22.78 -1.82
C GLN A 116 21.54 -21.72 -0.85
N ARG A 117 21.29 -20.50 -1.33
CA ARG A 117 20.74 -19.41 -0.51
C ARG A 117 19.27 -19.59 -0.12
N ALA A 118 18.56 -20.48 -0.80
CA ALA A 118 17.13 -20.74 -0.59
C ALA A 118 16.86 -21.94 0.35
N THR A 119 17.91 -22.65 0.79
CA THR A 119 17.89 -23.64 1.89
C THR A 119 18.25 -23.01 3.22
#